data_AF-A0A7J5XMU7-F1
#
_entry.id   AF-A0A7J5XMU7-F1
#
_cell.length_a   1.000
_cell.length_b   1.000
_cell.length_c   1.000
_cell.angle_alpha   90.00
_cell.angle_beta   90.00
_cell.angle_gamma   90.00
#
_symmetry.space_group_name_H-M   'P 1'
#
loop_
_entity.id
_entity.type
_entity.pdbx_description
1 polymer ?
#
loop_
_entity_poly.entity_id
_entity_poly.type
_entity_poly.pdbx_seq_one_letter_code
_entity_poly.pdbx_strand_id
1 'polypeptide(L)'
;MKDATTLMSEESNPTVSLIAPINAQLFQDMTGTIGDSTMIHAIKNAIKTDLLKRYNSEAEKKILHTASALDPRFKGLPFLTVEERLEVYRGVTPEAASLENERTLRRTEVTEAPEECQIAKRSSGELNMEILTIEVALKQLSESQRGQDRQQGPFKIVSSLPLWDSM
;
A
#
# COMPACT_ATOMS: atom_id res chain seq x y z
N MET A 1 -24.59 -4.38 5.55
CA MET A 1 -24.65 -4.64 7.02
C MET A 1 -24.63 -6.12 7.43
N LYS A 2 -25.46 -7.02 6.86
CA LYS A 2 -25.47 -8.46 7.25
C LYS A 2 -24.10 -9.11 7.06
N ASP A 3 -23.41 -8.76 5.97
CA ASP A 3 -22.10 -9.31 5.62
C ASP A 3 -21.03 -9.03 6.67
N ALA A 4 -21.01 -7.82 7.26
CA ALA A 4 -20.07 -7.47 8.31
C ALA A 4 -20.29 -8.33 9.57
N THR A 5 -21.54 -8.47 10.01
CA THR A 5 -21.87 -9.28 11.19
C THR A 5 -21.63 -10.77 10.95
N THR A 6 -22.01 -11.27 9.77
CA THR A 6 -21.78 -12.66 9.38
C THR A 6 -20.28 -12.97 9.32
N LEU A 7 -19.48 -12.15 8.64
CA LEU A 7 -18.03 -12.33 8.56
C LEU A 7 -17.38 -12.36 9.95
N MET A 8 -17.77 -11.44 10.84
CA MET A 8 -17.24 -11.38 12.20
C MET A 8 -17.71 -12.54 13.10
N SER A 9 -18.87 -13.13 12.82
CA SER A 9 -19.44 -14.22 13.63
C SER A 9 -19.02 -15.60 13.14
N GLU A 10 -18.63 -15.73 11.87
CA GLU A 10 -18.17 -16.99 11.26
C GLU A 10 -16.65 -17.21 11.46
N GLU A 11 -15.88 -16.13 11.63
CA GLU A 11 -14.46 -16.19 11.97
C GLU A 11 -14.27 -16.79 13.38
N SER A 12 -13.84 -18.05 13.45
CA SER A 12 -13.52 -18.74 14.71
C SER A 12 -12.36 -18.09 15.47
N ASN A 13 -11.49 -17.36 14.75
CA ASN A 13 -10.32 -16.68 15.28
C ASN A 13 -10.26 -15.25 14.70
N PRO A 14 -11.11 -14.33 15.20
CA PRO A 14 -11.21 -12.99 14.64
C PRO A 14 -9.86 -12.26 14.72
N THR A 15 -9.36 -11.80 13.59
CA THR A 15 -8.09 -11.09 13.50
C THR A 15 -8.29 -9.57 13.54
N VAL A 16 -7.36 -8.85 14.16
CA VAL A 16 -7.39 -7.37 14.21
C VAL A 16 -7.33 -6.76 12.80
N SER A 17 -6.70 -7.46 11.84
CA SER A 17 -6.62 -7.08 10.43
C SER A 17 -7.97 -6.99 9.70
N LEU A 18 -9.03 -7.64 10.21
CA LEU A 18 -10.37 -7.55 9.64
C LEU A 18 -11.12 -6.27 10.02
N ILE A 19 -10.73 -5.63 11.12
CA ILE A 19 -11.48 -4.51 11.68
C ILE A 19 -11.44 -3.30 10.74
N ALA A 20 -10.28 -2.95 10.19
CA ALA A 20 -10.15 -1.80 9.28
C ALA A 20 -11.01 -1.92 8.00
N PRO A 21 -10.95 -3.03 7.23
CA PRO A 21 -11.78 -3.16 6.03
C PRO A 21 -13.28 -3.16 6.35
N ILE A 22 -13.70 -3.82 7.44
CA ILE A 22 -15.12 -3.84 7.85
C ILE A 22 -15.58 -2.45 8.29
N ASN A 23 -14.77 -1.74 9.08
CA ASN A 23 -15.07 -0.37 9.52
C ASN A 23 -15.22 0.59 8.32
N ALA A 24 -14.31 0.49 7.34
CA ALA A 24 -14.42 1.28 6.11
C ALA A 24 -15.69 0.96 5.31
N GLN A 25 -16.04 -0.33 5.19
CA GLN A 25 -17.28 -0.75 4.53
C GLN A 25 -18.53 -0.22 5.26
N LEU A 26 -18.56 -0.32 6.59
CA LEU A 26 -19.66 0.23 7.39
C LEU A 26 -19.77 1.75 7.22
N PHE A 27 -18.65 2.48 7.16
CA PHE A 27 -18.68 3.91 6.90
C PHE A 27 -19.23 4.26 5.52
N GLN A 28 -18.88 3.49 4.50
CA GLN A 28 -19.42 3.64 3.16
C GLN A 28 -20.93 3.36 3.14
N ASP A 29 -21.38 2.25 3.75
CA ASP A 29 -22.80 1.89 3.86
C ASP A 29 -23.65 2.97 4.56
N MET A 30 -23.05 3.67 5.54
CA MET A 30 -23.70 4.73 6.31
C MET A 30 -23.57 6.13 5.68
N THR A 31 -22.97 6.25 4.49
CA THR A 31 -23.03 7.51 3.75
C THR A 31 -24.46 7.80 3.27
N GLY A 32 -24.84 9.07 3.32
CA GLY A 32 -26.15 9.52 2.85
C GLY A 32 -26.28 9.28 1.35
N THR A 33 -27.38 8.66 0.94
CA THR A 33 -27.73 8.43 -0.45
C THR A 33 -28.88 9.35 -0.86
N ILE A 34 -28.91 9.75 -2.13
CA ILE A 34 -29.86 10.76 -2.66
C ILE A 34 -31.34 10.34 -2.48
N GLY A 35 -31.61 9.04 -2.29
CA GLY A 35 -32.95 8.50 -2.03
C GLY A 35 -33.32 8.29 -0.55
N ASP A 36 -32.44 8.61 0.40
CA ASP A 36 -32.73 8.38 1.81
C ASP A 36 -33.81 9.33 2.34
N SER A 37 -34.75 8.79 3.12
CA SER A 37 -35.67 9.63 3.88
C SER A 37 -34.94 10.35 5.02
N THR A 38 -35.53 11.44 5.52
CA THR A 38 -34.96 12.19 6.66
C THR A 38 -34.69 11.30 7.87
N MET A 39 -35.58 10.32 8.13
CA MET A 39 -35.41 9.35 9.22
C MET A 39 -34.22 8.41 8.98
N ILE A 40 -34.09 7.88 7.75
CA ILE A 40 -32.97 6.99 7.40
C ILE A 40 -31.65 7.73 7.51
N HIS A 41 -31.59 8.98 7.03
CA HIS A 41 -30.40 9.82 7.14
C HIS A 41 -30.01 10.07 8.61
N ALA A 42 -30.99 10.33 9.49
CA ALA A 42 -30.75 10.50 10.93
C ALA A 42 -30.19 9.22 11.56
N ILE A 43 -30.74 8.04 11.20
CA ILE A 43 -30.26 6.74 11.71
C ILE A 43 -28.84 6.46 11.22
N LYS A 44 -28.57 6.62 9.91
CA LYS A 44 -27.22 6.44 9.33
C LYS A 44 -26.20 7.34 10.01
N ASN A 45 -26.55 8.60 10.26
CA ASN A 45 -25.68 9.55 10.96
C ASN A 45 -25.45 9.19 12.42
N ALA A 46 -26.47 8.71 13.13
CA ALA A 46 -26.31 8.24 14.51
C ALA A 46 -25.31 7.08 14.58
N ILE A 47 -25.43 6.09 13.69
CA ILE A 47 -24.52 4.95 13.59
C ILE A 47 -23.10 5.42 13.22
N LYS A 48 -22.97 6.27 12.18
CA LYS A 48 -21.69 6.82 11.75
C LYS A 48 -20.98 7.57 12.87
N THR A 49 -21.72 8.40 13.61
CA THR A 49 -21.17 9.17 14.74
C THR A 49 -20.69 8.24 15.85
N ASP A 50 -21.41 7.16 16.13
CA ASP A 50 -21.01 6.18 17.12
C ASP A 50 -19.75 5.40 16.73
N LEU A 51 -19.63 5.00 15.45
CA LEU A 51 -18.43 4.36 14.93
C LEU A 51 -17.20 5.29 14.96
N LEU A 52 -17.39 6.58 14.62
CA LEU A 52 -16.30 7.56 14.64
C LEU A 52 -15.72 7.75 16.06
N LYS A 53 -16.52 7.61 17.11
CA LYS A 53 -16.02 7.72 18.49
C LYS A 53 -15.02 6.61 18.86
N ARG A 54 -15.10 5.46 18.20
CA ARG A 54 -14.38 4.24 18.58
C ARG A 54 -13.22 3.87 17.65
N TYR A 55 -13.20 4.39 16.43
CA TYR A 55 -12.24 3.97 15.41
C TYR A 55 -11.67 5.13 14.58
N ASN A 56 -11.83 6.37 15.03
CA ASN A 56 -11.36 7.55 14.30
C ASN A 56 -10.13 8.21 14.92
N SER A 57 -9.62 7.73 16.06
CA SER A 57 -8.36 8.28 16.56
C SER A 57 -7.20 7.88 15.65
N GLU A 58 -6.21 8.76 15.52
CA GLU A 58 -5.01 8.49 14.70
C GLU A 58 -4.25 7.25 15.19
N ALA A 59 -4.23 7.02 16.50
CA ALA A 59 -3.61 5.84 17.10
C ALA A 59 -4.33 4.54 16.71
N GLU A 60 -5.66 4.50 16.80
CA GLU A 60 -6.46 3.34 16.38
C GLU A 60 -6.31 3.08 14.89
N LYS A 61 -6.43 4.11 14.06
CA LYS A 61 -6.24 4.00 12.61
C LYS A 61 -4.88 3.43 12.27
N LYS A 62 -3.81 3.95 12.88
CA LYS A 62 -2.45 3.45 12.64
C LYS A 62 -2.31 1.97 12.99
N ILE A 63 -2.85 1.54 14.13
CA ILE A 63 -2.80 0.12 14.55
C ILE A 63 -3.58 -0.75 13.58
N LEU A 64 -4.82 -0.37 13.27
CA LEU A 64 -5.73 -1.15 12.42
C LEU A 64 -5.22 -1.25 10.97
N HIS A 65 -4.70 -0.16 10.42
CA HIS A 65 -4.14 -0.14 9.07
C HIS A 65 -2.83 -0.95 9.00
N THR A 66 -1.96 -0.83 9.99
CA THR A 66 -0.73 -1.64 10.09
C THR A 66 -1.06 -3.13 10.19
N ALA A 67 -2.00 -3.50 11.08
CA ALA A 67 -2.44 -4.89 11.22
C ALA A 67 -3.00 -5.45 9.91
N SER A 68 -3.77 -4.65 9.18
CA SER A 68 -4.30 -5.04 7.86
C SER A 68 -3.21 -5.17 6.80
N ALA A 69 -2.20 -4.29 6.82
CA ALA A 69 -1.09 -4.31 5.86
C ALA A 69 -0.20 -5.55 6.02
N LEU A 70 -0.06 -6.03 7.27
CA LEU A 70 0.71 -7.23 7.62
C LEU A 70 -0.05 -8.54 7.35
N ASP A 71 -1.37 -8.48 7.16
CA ASP A 71 -2.17 -9.64 6.76
C ASP A 71 -2.13 -9.81 5.24
N PRO A 72 -1.61 -10.94 4.70
CA PRO A 72 -1.54 -11.18 3.27
C PRO A 72 -2.87 -11.05 2.52
N ARG A 73 -4.01 -11.29 3.21
CA ARG A 73 -5.36 -11.14 2.65
C ARG A 73 -5.70 -9.68 2.34
N PHE A 74 -5.14 -8.74 3.11
CA PHE A 74 -5.46 -7.32 3.05
C PHE A 74 -4.28 -6.43 2.65
N LYS A 75 -3.14 -7.01 2.23
CA LYS A 75 -1.95 -6.28 1.75
C LYS A 75 -2.21 -5.23 0.66
N GLY A 76 -3.31 -5.33 -0.08
CA GLY A 76 -3.67 -4.31 -1.08
C GLY A 76 -4.25 -3.02 -0.47
N LEU A 77 -4.72 -3.10 0.78
CA LEU A 77 -5.44 -2.06 1.52
C LEU A 77 -6.48 -1.34 0.64
N PRO A 78 -7.41 -2.05 -0.04
CA PRO A 78 -8.29 -1.48 -1.06
C PRO A 78 -9.30 -0.45 -0.51
N PHE A 79 -9.43 -0.37 0.82
CA PHE A 79 -10.29 0.56 1.52
C PHE A 79 -9.60 1.91 1.84
N LEU A 80 -8.32 2.05 1.50
CA LEU A 80 -7.54 3.27 1.70
C LEU A 80 -7.22 3.96 0.37
N THR A 81 -7.00 5.27 0.43
CA THR A 81 -6.46 6.06 -0.69
C THR A 81 -5.02 5.67 -1.02
N VAL A 82 -4.49 6.13 -2.16
CA VAL A 82 -3.08 5.86 -2.53
C VAL A 82 -2.15 6.46 -1.48
N GLU A 83 -2.44 7.68 -1.04
CA GLU A 83 -1.66 8.45 -0.08
C GLU A 83 -1.62 7.76 1.29
N GLU A 84 -2.77 7.32 1.79
CA GLU A 84 -2.86 6.60 3.07
C GLU A 84 -2.12 5.27 3.03
N ARG A 85 -2.18 4.53 1.92
CA ARG A 85 -1.41 3.29 1.77
C ARG A 85 0.08 3.54 1.82
N LEU A 86 0.55 4.58 1.13
CA LEU A 86 1.96 4.97 1.16
C LEU A 86 2.40 5.33 2.58
N GLU A 87 1.57 6.03 3.36
CA GLU A 87 1.87 6.35 4.77
C GLU A 87 2.05 5.08 5.60
N VAL A 88 1.13 4.12 5.47
CA VAL A 88 1.20 2.84 6.20
C VAL A 88 2.49 2.09 5.86
N TYR A 89 2.81 1.95 4.56
CA TYR A 89 4.02 1.25 4.13
C TYR A 89 5.31 1.99 4.48
N ARG A 90 5.30 3.33 4.49
CA ARG A 90 6.43 4.13 4.96
C ARG A 90 6.72 3.91 6.44
N GLY A 91 5.70 3.61 7.25
CA GLY A 91 5.89 3.23 8.66
C GLY A 91 6.45 1.82 8.82
N VAL A 92 5.86 0.84 8.12
CA VAL A 92 6.15 -0.59 8.35
C VAL A 92 7.48 -1.05 7.73
N THR A 93 7.81 -0.57 6.52
CA THR A 93 9.00 -1.01 5.78
C THR A 93 10.32 -0.77 6.54
N PRO A 94 10.61 0.44 7.08
CA PRO A 94 11.85 0.68 7.81
C PRO A 94 11.90 -0.10 9.13
N GLU A 95 10.77 -0.28 9.81
CA GLU A 95 10.69 -1.08 11.04
C GLU A 95 11.04 -2.55 10.74
N ALA A 96 10.47 -3.12 9.68
CA ALA A 96 10.78 -4.47 9.24
C ALA A 96 12.27 -4.63 8.86
N ALA A 97 12.84 -3.66 8.13
CA ALA A 97 14.25 -3.68 7.77
C ALA A 97 15.18 -3.59 9.00
N SER A 98 14.82 -2.76 9.98
CA SER A 98 15.56 -2.64 11.24
C SER A 98 15.55 -3.94 12.04
N LEU A 99 14.39 -4.61 12.14
CA LEU A 99 14.25 -5.88 12.84
C LEU A 99 15.05 -7.02 12.17
N GLU A 100 15.11 -7.04 10.84
CA GLU A 100 15.91 -8.04 10.10
C GLU A 100 17.42 -7.83 10.30
N ASN A 101 17.87 -6.57 10.32
CA ASN A 101 19.27 -6.24 10.61
C ASN A 101 19.67 -6.66 12.03
N GLU A 102 18.82 -6.37 13.03
CA GLU A 102 19.04 -6.80 14.41
C GLU A 102 19.11 -8.34 14.51
N ARG A 103 18.23 -9.04 13.80
CA ARG A 103 18.21 -10.51 13.77
C ARG A 103 19.49 -11.08 13.17
N THR A 104 20.02 -10.44 12.13
CA THR A 104 21.26 -10.86 11.46
C THR A 104 22.48 -10.69 12.37
N LEU A 105 22.59 -9.55 13.05
CA LEU A 105 23.66 -9.28 14.03
C LEU A 105 23.67 -10.30 15.18
N ARG A 106 22.51 -10.63 15.75
CA ARG A 106 22.40 -11.63 16.81
C ARG A 106 22.77 -13.05 16.36
N ARG A 107 22.57 -13.39 15.08
CA ARG A 107 22.94 -14.70 14.54
C ARG A 107 24.46 -14.85 14.37
N THR A 108 25.17 -13.76 14.09
CA THR A 108 26.64 -13.79 13.92
C THR A 108 27.41 -13.91 15.23
N GLU A 109 26.82 -13.58 16.38
CA GLU A 109 27.47 -13.65 17.70
C GLU A 109 27.45 -15.05 18.35
N VAL A 110 26.73 -16.03 17.79
CA VAL A 110 26.53 -17.37 18.40
C VAL A 110 27.39 -18.48 17.76
N THR A 111 28.18 -18.20 16.72
CA THR A 111 29.01 -19.22 16.04
C THR A 111 30.50 -18.92 16.13
N GLU A 112 31.09 -19.11 17.31
CA GLU A 112 32.51 -19.44 17.48
C GLU A 112 32.64 -20.87 18.05
N ALA A 113 32.28 -21.89 17.27
CA ALA A 113 32.82 -23.25 17.35
C ALA A 113 32.53 -23.97 16.02
N PRO A 114 33.48 -24.75 15.44
CA PRO A 114 33.37 -25.22 14.08
C PRO A 114 32.68 -26.59 14.04
N GLU A 115 31.48 -26.67 13.47
CA GLU A 115 31.01 -27.91 12.86
C GLU A 115 30.51 -27.63 11.44
N GLU A 116 31.15 -28.31 10.49
CA GLU A 116 30.85 -28.25 9.07
C GLU A 116 29.40 -28.66 8.80
N CYS A 117 28.62 -27.74 8.25
CA CYS A 117 27.46 -28.08 7.46
C CYS A 117 27.54 -27.32 6.14
N GLN A 118 27.85 -28.05 5.07
CA GLN A 118 27.95 -27.54 3.70
C GLN A 118 26.55 -27.20 3.18
N ILE A 119 26.05 -26.00 3.50
CA ILE A 119 25.01 -25.37 2.71
C ILE A 119 25.72 -24.40 1.78
N ALA A 120 25.59 -24.65 0.47
CA ALA A 120 26.22 -23.87 -0.60
C ALA A 120 25.99 -22.37 -0.40
N LYS A 121 27.02 -21.69 0.12
CA LYS A 121 27.06 -20.24 0.27
C LYS A 121 27.27 -19.68 -1.15
N ARG A 122 26.22 -19.21 -1.83
CA ARG A 122 26.42 -18.28 -2.95
C ARG A 122 27.22 -17.11 -2.40
N SER A 123 28.42 -16.93 -2.93
CA SER A 123 29.38 -16.01 -2.32
C SER A 123 28.85 -14.59 -2.48
N SER A 124 29.08 -13.73 -1.48
CA SER A 124 28.69 -12.32 -1.53
C SER A 124 29.23 -11.60 -2.78
N GLY A 125 30.28 -12.12 -3.42
CA GLY A 125 30.80 -11.63 -4.70
C GLY A 125 29.90 -11.91 -5.92
N GLU A 126 29.08 -12.98 -5.91
CA GLU A 126 28.17 -13.30 -7.03
C GLU A 126 26.98 -12.34 -7.06
N LEU A 127 26.41 -12.02 -5.89
CA LEU A 127 25.32 -11.05 -5.78
C LEU A 127 25.78 -9.63 -6.18
N ASN A 128 27.01 -9.25 -5.81
CA ASN A 128 27.57 -7.95 -6.19
C ASN A 128 27.79 -7.85 -7.72
N MET A 129 28.16 -8.96 -8.37
CA MET A 129 28.27 -9.01 -9.83
C MET A 129 26.92 -8.97 -10.54
N GLU A 130 25.90 -9.66 -10.01
CA GLU A 130 24.53 -9.59 -10.55
C GLU A 130 23.93 -8.19 -10.41
N ILE A 131 24.10 -7.53 -9.27
CA ILE A 131 23.63 -6.15 -9.04
C ILE A 131 24.35 -5.17 -9.99
N LEU A 132 25.67 -5.28 -10.14
CA LEU A 132 26.42 -4.42 -11.06
C LEU A 132 26.00 -4.64 -12.52
N THR A 133 25.69 -5.89 -12.89
CA THR A 133 25.20 -6.23 -14.24
C THR A 133 23.83 -5.60 -14.52
N ILE A 134 22.93 -5.59 -13.52
CA ILE A 134 21.63 -4.94 -13.63
C ILE A 134 21.77 -3.41 -13.74
N GLU A 135 22.64 -2.79 -12.94
CA GLU A 135 22.89 -1.34 -13.04
C GLU A 135 23.45 -0.93 -14.40
N VAL A 136 24.39 -1.71 -14.96
CA VAL A 136 24.93 -1.48 -16.30
C VAL A 136 23.84 -1.61 -17.37
N ALA A 137 22.97 -2.61 -17.27
CA ALA A 137 21.86 -2.81 -18.21
C ALA A 137 20.83 -1.66 -18.15
N LEU A 138 20.48 -1.20 -16.94
CA LEU A 138 19.58 -0.06 -16.75
C LEU A 138 20.17 1.24 -17.31
N LYS A 139 21.48 1.44 -17.17
CA LYS A 139 22.17 2.61 -17.72
C LYS A 139 22.16 2.61 -19.25
N GLN A 140 22.40 1.45 -19.88
CA GLN A 140 22.33 1.31 -21.33
C GLN A 140 20.90 1.51 -21.87
N LEU A 141 19.87 1.06 -21.15
CA LEU A 141 18.47 1.32 -21.52
C LEU A 141 18.13 2.82 -21.43
N SER A 142 18.63 3.53 -20.41
CA SER A 142 18.45 4.98 -20.27
C SER A 142 19.15 5.81 -21.35
N GLU A 143 20.30 5.31 -21.85
CA GLU A 143 21.06 5.95 -22.92
C GLU A 143 20.43 5.68 -24.29
N SER A 144 19.84 4.49 -24.49
CA SER A 144 19.06 4.16 -25.69
C SER A 144 17.81 5.02 -25.84
N GLN A 145 17.15 5.41 -24.73
CA GLN A 145 15.97 6.29 -24.76
C GLN A 145 16.34 7.76 -25.06
N ARG A 146 17.49 8.24 -24.59
CA ARG A 146 18.02 9.57 -24.95
C ARG A 146 18.47 9.68 -26.42
N GLY A 147 18.66 8.55 -27.10
CA GLY A 147 18.98 8.51 -28.53
C GLY A 147 17.76 8.76 -29.45
N GLN A 148 16.54 8.46 -28.99
CA GLN A 148 15.33 8.62 -29.80
C GLN A 148 14.67 10.00 -29.68
N ASP A 149 14.90 10.72 -28.56
CA ASP A 149 14.36 12.07 -28.34
C ASP A 149 15.07 13.19 -29.15
N ARG A 150 16.16 12.87 -29.87
CA ARG A 150 16.86 13.85 -30.71
C ARG A 150 16.29 14.02 -32.13
N GLN A 151 15.27 13.27 -32.52
CA GLN A 151 14.67 13.34 -33.87
C GLN A 151 13.29 14.04 -33.92
N GLN A 152 12.78 14.61 -32.82
CA GLN A 152 11.60 15.48 -32.86
C GLN A 152 12.00 16.93 -32.57
N GLY A 153 12.28 17.67 -33.64
CA GLY A 153 12.39 19.12 -33.61
C GLY A 153 11.08 19.77 -33.16
N PRO A 154 11.12 21.04 -32.71
CA PRO A 154 10.00 21.67 -32.03
C PRO A 154 8.77 21.80 -32.95
N PHE A 155 7.64 21.39 -32.37
CA PHE A 155 6.27 21.70 -32.76
C PHE A 155 6.16 23.05 -33.51
N LYS A 156 5.74 23.00 -34.79
CA LYS A 156 5.11 24.16 -35.41
C LYS A 156 3.69 24.28 -34.86
N ILE A 157 3.49 25.24 -33.96
CA ILE A 157 2.16 25.75 -33.65
C ILE A 157 1.72 26.57 -34.87
N VAL A 158 0.85 26.02 -35.71
CA VAL A 158 0.09 26.83 -36.66
C VAL A 158 -1.15 27.32 -35.93
N SER A 159 -1.08 28.54 -35.43
CA SER A 159 -2.23 29.32 -34.99
C SER A 159 -2.99 29.81 -36.23
N SER A 160 -4.19 29.28 -36.47
CA SER A 160 -5.14 29.87 -37.43
C SER A 160 -6.58 29.51 -37.05
N LEU A 161 -7.21 30.40 -36.31
CA LEU A 161 -8.66 30.61 -36.19
C LEU A 161 -8.88 32.12 -36.39
N PRO A 162 -10.08 32.62 -36.71
CA PRO A 162 -11.30 31.98 -37.22
C PRO A 162 -11.90 32.80 -38.40
N LEU A 163 -12.84 32.22 -39.14
CA LEU A 163 -13.98 32.94 -39.73
C LEU A 163 -14.86 31.91 -40.43
N TRP A 164 -16.16 31.87 -40.16
CA TRP A 164 -17.21 32.02 -41.17
C TRP A 164 -18.53 32.27 -40.43
N ASP A 165 -19.17 33.34 -40.87
CA ASP A 165 -20.46 33.85 -40.46
C ASP A 165 -21.62 32.90 -40.79
N SER A 166 -22.70 33.07 -40.02
CA SER A 166 -24.12 32.98 -40.39
C SER A 166 -24.50 32.37 -41.75
N MET A 167 -25.29 31.29 -41.73
CA MET A 167 -26.67 31.23 -42.24
C MET A 167 -27.32 29.87 -41.91
#